data_AF-A0A326U8W7-F1
#
_entry.id   AF-A0A326U8W7-F1
#
_cell.length_a   1.000
_cell.length_b   1.000
_cell.length_c   1.000
_cell.angle_alpha   90.00
_cell.angle_beta   90.00
_cell.angle_gamma   90.00
#
_symmetry.space_group_name_H-M   'P 1'
#
loop_
_entity.id
_entity.type
_entity.pdbx_description
1 polymer ?
#
loop_
_entity_poly.entity_id
_entity_poly.type
_entity_poly.pdbx_seq_one_letter_code
_entity_poly.pdbx_strand_id
1 'polypeptide(L)'
;MVTIPVWLEQLQQTPHKDFHWFSQEEIENRQTHSSIDAHLQKWGLTGETADQARSLLQHMVQVGEGFRVPGANESIQHTVEYWLNQQDPSQLWAALHYHALPQLFFPVGNEFTAITRALALYHAEEKGEYPAQCRLFVGLLEGLSLSELEHMLLFRPAFGGFRVRGSTTPLRNNYPRITELWTTHSRSLLRLIWFEHIETSLVHIEYQPVQQQQTIASYNEAFGYHFPLNIPVDVAELLHGFVNLNAEQLFNEMQELPDEEVNFYLFILANILPPSSTDALTTYILPFYLHPSREIREMVIEIVQEYREPSILRVLLQREEDPDVQAIIQDALQQMEA
;
A
#
# COMPACT_ATOMS: atom_id res chain seq x y z
N MET A 1 -31.62 20.70 -1.69
CA MET A 1 -32.45 19.58 -1.18
C MET A 1 -31.89 18.31 -1.78
N VAL A 2 -31.54 17.34 -0.94
CA VAL A 2 -30.96 16.07 -1.39
C VAL A 2 -32.07 15.19 -1.95
N THR A 3 -31.91 14.69 -3.18
CA THR A 3 -32.83 13.72 -3.77
C THR A 3 -32.38 12.31 -3.40
N ILE A 4 -33.18 11.60 -2.63
CA ILE A 4 -32.94 10.21 -2.23
C ILE A 4 -33.56 9.28 -3.28
N PRO A 5 -32.80 8.34 -3.87
CA PRO A 5 -33.35 7.37 -4.82
C PRO A 5 -34.31 6.40 -4.15
N VAL A 6 -35.31 5.93 -4.91
CA VAL A 6 -36.31 4.95 -4.43
C VAL A 6 -35.68 3.69 -3.83
N TRP A 7 -34.57 3.20 -4.40
CA TRP A 7 -33.87 2.02 -3.86
C TRP A 7 -33.28 2.29 -2.47
N LEU A 8 -32.82 3.51 -2.20
CA LEU A 8 -32.26 3.88 -0.89
C LEU A 8 -33.38 4.05 0.14
N GLU A 9 -34.54 4.58 -0.26
CA GLU A 9 -35.74 4.59 0.60
C GLU A 9 -36.16 3.16 1.00
N GLN A 10 -36.04 2.19 0.08
CA GLN A 10 -36.32 0.79 0.37
C GLN A 10 -35.31 0.18 1.36
N LEU A 11 -34.02 0.50 1.23
CA LEU A 11 -33.00 0.12 2.22
C LEU A 11 -33.29 0.73 3.59
N GLN A 12 -33.67 2.02 3.63
CA GLN A 12 -34.05 2.73 4.85
C GLN A 12 -35.25 2.11 5.58
N GLN A 13 -36.21 1.56 4.83
CA GLN A 13 -37.39 0.89 5.38
C GLN A 13 -37.13 -0.53 5.89
N THR A 14 -35.95 -1.09 5.59
CA THR A 14 -35.59 -2.47 5.94
C THR A 14 -34.56 -2.46 7.06
N PRO A 15 -34.95 -2.74 8.32
CA PRO A 15 -34.01 -2.71 9.43
C PRO A 15 -32.89 -3.74 9.26
N HIS A 16 -31.65 -3.33 9.49
CA HIS A 16 -30.49 -4.21 9.53
C HIS A 16 -29.61 -3.85 10.73
N LYS A 17 -29.16 -4.85 11.48
CA LYS A 17 -28.45 -4.65 12.76
C LYS A 17 -27.14 -3.84 12.62
N ASP A 18 -26.48 -3.96 11.47
CA ASP A 18 -25.19 -3.34 11.18
C ASP A 18 -25.29 -2.04 10.36
N PHE A 19 -26.51 -1.54 10.08
CA PHE A 19 -26.71 -0.33 9.28
C PHE A 19 -27.63 0.65 10.00
N HIS A 20 -27.21 1.90 10.06
CA HIS A 20 -28.00 3.01 10.50
C HIS A 20 -28.13 4.01 9.34
N TRP A 21 -29.30 4.02 8.71
CA TRP A 21 -29.59 4.97 7.65
C TRP A 21 -30.14 6.27 8.24
N PHE A 22 -29.68 7.40 7.71
CA PHE A 22 -30.11 8.72 8.17
C PHE A 22 -31.45 9.11 7.57
N SER A 23 -32.25 9.81 8.36
CA SER A 23 -33.41 10.55 7.90
C SER A 23 -33.01 11.75 7.03
N GLN A 24 -33.96 12.28 6.25
CA GLN A 24 -33.74 13.47 5.44
C GLN A 24 -33.23 14.66 6.27
N GLU A 25 -33.79 14.86 7.47
CA GLU A 25 -33.38 15.94 8.38
C GLU A 25 -31.93 15.74 8.86
N GLU A 26 -31.52 14.52 9.21
CA GLU A 26 -30.15 14.22 9.60
C GLU A 26 -29.16 14.45 8.45
N ILE A 27 -29.53 14.07 7.23
CA ILE A 27 -28.73 14.31 6.02
C ILE A 27 -28.52 15.82 5.82
N GLU A 28 -29.60 16.61 5.89
CA GLU A 28 -29.55 18.07 5.72
C GLU A 28 -28.72 18.74 6.83
N ASN A 29 -28.85 18.28 8.08
CA ASN A 29 -28.07 18.79 9.20
C ASN A 29 -26.58 18.48 9.04
N ARG A 30 -26.19 17.28 8.58
CA ARG A 30 -24.78 16.90 8.42
C ARG A 30 -24.07 17.64 7.30
N GLN A 31 -24.76 18.00 6.21
CA GLN A 31 -24.19 18.80 5.12
C GLN A 31 -23.68 20.17 5.56
N THR A 32 -24.18 20.71 6.67
CA THR A 32 -23.82 22.04 7.15
C THR A 32 -22.58 22.07 8.06
N HIS A 33 -22.10 20.90 8.53
CA HIS A 33 -21.15 20.83 9.66
C HIS A 33 -19.72 20.38 9.31
N SER A 34 -19.43 19.88 8.11
CA SER A 34 -18.08 19.46 7.72
C SER A 34 -17.45 20.41 6.69
N SER A 35 -16.33 21.04 7.05
CA SER A 35 -15.50 21.73 6.07
C SER A 35 -14.69 20.68 5.29
N ILE A 36 -15.00 20.52 3.99
CA ILE A 36 -14.24 19.69 3.07
C ILE A 36 -12.74 20.04 3.15
N ASP A 37 -12.39 21.32 3.22
CA ASP A 37 -11.00 21.75 3.27
C ASP A 37 -10.28 21.27 4.54
N ALA A 38 -10.97 21.24 5.69
CA ALA A 38 -10.38 20.71 6.92
C ALA A 38 -10.12 19.19 6.84
N HIS A 39 -10.90 18.46 6.03
CA HIS A 39 -10.65 17.05 5.75
C HIS A 39 -9.43 16.86 4.85
N LEU A 40 -9.34 17.63 3.77
CA LEU A 40 -8.23 17.54 2.81
C LEU A 40 -6.89 17.96 3.42
N GLN A 41 -6.88 18.98 4.29
CA GLN A 41 -5.69 19.43 4.99
C GLN A 41 -5.06 18.35 5.88
N LYS A 42 -5.86 17.48 6.50
CA LYS A 42 -5.33 16.38 7.33
C LYS A 42 -4.48 15.39 6.53
N TRP A 43 -4.81 15.21 5.27
CA TRP A 43 -4.08 14.34 4.35
C TRP A 43 -2.93 15.06 3.64
N GLY A 44 -2.74 16.36 3.88
CA GLY A 44 -1.73 17.14 3.17
C GLY A 44 -1.98 17.24 1.67
N LEU A 45 -3.21 17.02 1.21
CA LEU A 45 -3.55 17.13 -0.20
C LEU A 45 -3.39 18.59 -0.66
N THR A 46 -2.69 18.79 -1.77
CA THR A 46 -2.45 20.12 -2.36
C THR A 46 -2.60 20.08 -3.88
N GLY A 47 -2.81 21.24 -4.50
CA GLY A 47 -2.91 21.37 -5.95
C GLY A 47 -4.03 20.52 -6.55
N GLU A 48 -3.71 19.85 -7.67
CA GLU A 48 -4.67 19.10 -8.47
C GLU A 48 -5.38 17.98 -7.69
N THR A 49 -4.67 17.27 -6.82
CA THR A 49 -5.25 16.15 -6.05
C THR A 49 -6.25 16.63 -5.00
N ALA A 50 -6.03 17.81 -4.41
CA ALA A 50 -6.99 18.46 -3.52
C ALA A 50 -8.24 18.93 -4.28
N ASP A 51 -8.06 19.46 -5.49
CA ASP A 51 -9.18 19.90 -6.33
C ASP A 51 -10.03 18.72 -6.80
N GLN A 52 -9.41 17.61 -7.19
CA GLN A 52 -10.11 16.36 -7.49
C GLN A 52 -10.90 15.83 -6.28
N ALA A 53 -10.28 15.80 -5.09
CA ALA A 53 -10.95 15.37 -3.86
C ALA A 53 -12.15 16.26 -3.52
N ARG A 54 -11.99 17.59 -3.67
CA ARG A 54 -13.06 18.57 -3.43
C ARG A 54 -14.20 18.38 -4.42
N SER A 55 -13.89 18.19 -5.70
CA SER A 55 -14.88 17.92 -6.75
C SER A 55 -15.66 16.64 -6.46
N LEU A 56 -14.99 15.58 -5.99
CA LEU A 56 -15.65 14.34 -5.60
C LEU A 56 -16.60 14.58 -4.42
N LEU A 57 -16.10 15.17 -3.33
CA LEU A 57 -16.88 15.39 -2.12
C LEU A 57 -18.03 16.39 -2.28
N GLN A 58 -17.92 17.35 -3.21
CA GLN A 58 -18.97 18.35 -3.46
C GLN A 58 -20.31 17.71 -3.91
N HIS A 59 -20.25 16.51 -4.48
CA HIS A 59 -21.43 15.78 -4.94
C HIS A 59 -21.77 14.57 -4.05
N MET A 60 -21.00 14.34 -2.99
CA MET A 60 -21.22 13.23 -2.08
C MET A 60 -22.04 13.67 -0.87
N VAL A 61 -23.02 12.86 -0.51
CA VAL A 61 -23.85 13.09 0.67
C VAL A 61 -23.84 11.85 1.54
N GLN A 62 -23.48 12.00 2.81
CA GLN A 62 -23.53 10.90 3.76
C GLN A 62 -25.00 10.55 4.04
N VAL A 63 -25.36 9.29 3.81
CA VAL A 63 -26.75 8.79 3.93
C VAL A 63 -26.91 7.69 4.99
N GLY A 64 -25.80 7.24 5.58
CA GLY A 64 -25.84 6.31 6.69
C GLY A 64 -24.46 5.94 7.23
N GLU A 65 -24.50 5.09 8.24
CA GLU A 65 -23.37 4.54 8.97
C GLU A 65 -23.52 3.01 9.08
N GLY A 66 -22.40 2.30 9.09
CA GLY A 66 -22.32 0.85 9.10
C GLY A 66 -21.82 0.26 10.42
N PHE A 67 -21.21 -0.91 10.33
CA PHE A 67 -20.58 -1.56 11.47
C PHE A 67 -19.40 -0.72 11.98
N ARG A 68 -19.07 -0.97 13.25
CA ARG A 68 -17.98 -0.29 13.93
C ARG A 68 -16.75 -1.17 13.99
N VAL A 69 -15.59 -0.58 13.74
CA VAL A 69 -14.30 -1.24 13.83
C VAL A 69 -13.48 -0.61 14.95
N PRO A 70 -12.87 -1.39 15.85
CA PRO A 70 -11.99 -0.85 16.87
C PRO A 70 -10.81 -0.13 16.22
N GLY A 71 -10.63 1.15 16.52
CA GLY A 71 -9.48 1.94 16.10
C GLY A 71 -8.18 1.47 16.73
N ALA A 72 -7.15 2.29 16.53
CA ALA A 72 -5.79 1.99 16.97
C ALA A 72 -5.68 1.80 18.50
N ASN A 73 -6.41 2.65 19.24
CA ASN A 73 -6.71 2.44 20.64
C ASN A 73 -8.12 1.87 20.71
N GLU A 74 -8.31 0.75 21.41
CA GLU A 74 -9.60 0.02 21.47
C GLU A 74 -10.77 0.87 22.01
N SER A 75 -10.47 2.04 22.57
CA SER A 75 -11.41 3.06 22.99
C SER A 75 -12.00 3.91 21.86
N ILE A 76 -11.31 4.03 20.72
CA ILE A 76 -11.80 4.74 19.53
C ILE A 76 -12.52 3.73 18.65
N GLN A 77 -13.76 4.03 18.24
CA GLN A 77 -14.47 3.22 17.25
C GLN A 77 -14.58 4.01 15.95
N HIS A 78 -14.08 3.43 14.87
CA HIS A 78 -14.35 3.92 13.53
C HIS A 78 -15.67 3.31 13.05
N THR A 79 -16.47 4.10 12.34
CA THR A 79 -17.72 3.64 11.75
C THR A 79 -17.59 3.77 10.26
N VAL A 80 -17.94 2.71 9.51
CA VAL A 80 -18.03 2.78 8.06
C VAL A 80 -19.11 3.79 7.69
N GLU A 81 -18.84 4.70 6.77
CA GLU A 81 -19.80 5.69 6.32
C GLU A 81 -20.29 5.35 4.91
N TYR A 82 -21.59 5.52 4.69
CA TYR A 82 -22.22 5.34 3.38
C TYR A 82 -22.53 6.68 2.75
N TRP A 83 -22.07 6.85 1.52
CA TRP A 83 -22.16 8.08 0.75
C TRP A 83 -22.93 7.84 -0.55
N LEU A 84 -23.77 8.80 -0.92
CA LEU A 84 -24.48 8.83 -2.18
C LEU A 84 -23.89 9.93 -3.06
N ASN A 85 -23.46 9.58 -4.27
CA ASN A 85 -23.08 10.57 -5.28
C ASN A 85 -24.35 11.12 -5.94
N GLN A 86 -24.61 12.42 -5.82
CA GLN A 86 -25.79 13.06 -6.40
C GLN A 86 -25.76 13.16 -7.92
N GLN A 87 -24.57 13.09 -8.54
CA GLN A 87 -24.43 13.09 -10.00
C GLN A 87 -24.63 11.69 -10.60
N ASP A 88 -24.31 10.65 -9.83
CA ASP A 88 -24.52 9.25 -10.20
C ASP A 88 -25.11 8.47 -9.01
N PRO A 89 -26.42 8.59 -8.76
CA PRO A 89 -27.08 7.99 -7.61
C PRO A 89 -27.45 6.50 -7.85
N SER A 90 -26.74 5.83 -8.76
CA SER A 90 -27.01 4.42 -9.10
C SER A 90 -26.53 3.43 -8.03
N GLN A 91 -25.60 3.85 -7.17
CA GLN A 91 -24.96 3.03 -6.14
C GLN A 91 -24.54 3.83 -4.91
N LEU A 92 -24.31 3.13 -3.79
CA LEU A 92 -23.63 3.68 -2.62
C LEU A 92 -22.11 3.56 -2.77
N TRP A 93 -21.44 4.48 -2.09
CA TRP A 93 -20.00 4.48 -1.86
C TRP A 93 -19.75 4.27 -0.37
N ALA A 94 -18.69 3.54 -0.03
CA ALA A 94 -18.27 3.33 1.35
C ALA A 94 -16.94 4.03 1.62
N ALA A 95 -16.87 4.65 2.79
CA ALA A 95 -15.66 5.14 3.42
C ALA A 95 -15.44 4.33 4.70
N LEU A 96 -14.26 3.75 4.92
CA LEU A 96 -14.03 2.86 6.07
C LEU A 96 -14.06 3.61 7.42
N HIS A 97 -13.87 4.92 7.38
CA HIS A 97 -14.00 5.83 8.51
C HIS A 97 -14.21 7.28 8.05
N TYR A 98 -14.63 8.16 8.97
CA TYR A 98 -14.92 9.56 8.67
C TYR A 98 -13.72 10.39 8.19
N HIS A 99 -12.49 9.95 8.48
CA HIS A 99 -11.28 10.58 7.94
C HIS A 99 -10.82 9.97 6.61
N ALA A 100 -11.57 9.06 5.99
CA ALA A 100 -11.04 8.30 4.87
C ALA A 100 -10.68 9.21 3.69
N LEU A 101 -9.59 8.89 3.01
CA LEU A 101 -9.19 9.62 1.81
C LEU A 101 -10.30 9.51 0.74
N PRO A 102 -10.87 10.61 0.21
CA PRO A 102 -12.02 10.55 -0.69
C PRO A 102 -11.78 9.69 -1.94
N GLN A 103 -10.56 9.71 -2.48
CA GLN A 103 -10.15 8.90 -3.63
C GLN A 103 -10.16 7.39 -3.36
N LEU A 104 -10.18 6.98 -2.09
CA LEU A 104 -10.25 5.59 -1.65
C LEU A 104 -11.67 5.20 -1.21
N PHE A 105 -12.66 6.08 -1.40
CA PHE A 105 -14.05 5.66 -1.31
C PHE A 105 -14.31 4.67 -2.44
N PHE A 106 -15.03 3.60 -2.16
CA PHE A 106 -15.28 2.54 -3.14
C PHE A 106 -16.77 2.21 -3.26
N PRO A 107 -17.23 1.84 -4.47
CA PRO A 107 -18.62 1.47 -4.67
C PRO A 107 -18.96 0.17 -3.95
N VAL A 108 -20.14 0.13 -3.32
CA VAL A 108 -20.65 -1.04 -2.59
C VAL A 108 -22.00 -1.54 -3.13
N GLY A 109 -22.50 -0.92 -4.19
CA GLY A 109 -23.79 -1.26 -4.81
C GLY A 109 -24.99 -0.61 -4.10
N ASN A 110 -26.19 -1.09 -4.40
CA ASN A 110 -27.47 -0.53 -3.93
C ASN A 110 -28.38 -1.57 -3.24
N GLU A 111 -27.84 -2.74 -2.91
CA GLU A 111 -28.54 -3.83 -2.22
C GLU A 111 -27.71 -4.31 -1.03
N PHE A 112 -28.36 -4.71 0.08
CA PHE A 112 -27.64 -5.25 1.25
C PHE A 112 -26.65 -6.37 0.91
N THR A 113 -27.04 -7.29 0.02
CA THR A 113 -26.15 -8.40 -0.42
C THR A 113 -24.91 -7.90 -1.15
N ALA A 114 -25.02 -6.84 -1.93
CA ALA A 114 -23.87 -6.22 -2.59
C ALA A 114 -22.97 -5.52 -1.57
N ILE A 115 -23.59 -4.75 -0.65
CA ILE A 115 -22.85 -3.99 0.36
C ILE A 115 -22.08 -4.91 1.31
N THR A 116 -22.75 -5.94 1.85
CA THR A 116 -22.13 -6.94 2.73
C THR A 116 -21.00 -7.68 2.03
N ARG A 117 -21.15 -7.99 0.74
CA ARG A 117 -20.09 -8.66 -0.05
C ARG A 117 -18.88 -7.76 -0.26
N ALA A 118 -19.10 -6.49 -0.60
CA ALA A 118 -18.03 -5.51 -0.79
C ALA A 118 -17.27 -5.24 0.52
N LEU A 119 -17.95 -5.36 1.66
CA LEU A 119 -17.39 -5.12 3.00
C LEU A 119 -16.97 -6.39 3.75
N ALA A 120 -17.10 -7.58 3.14
CA ALA A 120 -16.93 -8.86 3.83
C ALA A 120 -15.55 -8.99 4.52
N LEU A 121 -14.49 -8.50 3.87
CA LEU A 121 -13.14 -8.47 4.44
C LEU A 121 -13.09 -7.61 5.71
N TYR A 122 -13.66 -6.41 5.64
CA TYR A 122 -13.55 -5.40 6.69
C TYR A 122 -14.43 -5.68 7.90
N HIS A 123 -15.43 -6.57 7.74
CA HIS A 123 -16.32 -7.03 8.80
C HIS A 123 -15.73 -8.20 9.62
N ALA A 124 -14.67 -8.86 9.16
CA ALA A 124 -14.13 -10.04 9.83
C ALA A 124 -13.59 -9.71 11.23
N GLU A 125 -14.14 -10.36 12.27
CA GLU A 125 -13.64 -10.24 13.65
C GLU A 125 -12.29 -10.97 13.84
N GLU A 126 -12.07 -12.04 13.07
CA GLU A 126 -10.88 -12.87 13.15
C GLU A 126 -9.89 -12.58 12.02
N LYS A 127 -8.60 -12.75 12.32
CA LYS A 127 -7.58 -12.74 11.27
C LYS A 127 -7.68 -14.02 10.46
N GLY A 128 -7.90 -13.88 9.16
CA GLY A 128 -7.77 -14.99 8.24
C GLY A 128 -6.31 -15.21 7.79
N GLU A 129 -6.11 -16.23 6.98
CA GLU A 129 -4.87 -16.44 6.23
C GLU A 129 -4.65 -15.28 5.24
N TYR A 130 -3.39 -14.95 4.95
CA TYR A 130 -3.00 -13.95 3.96
C TYR A 130 -2.53 -14.63 2.67
N PRO A 131 -3.45 -14.93 1.71
CA PRO A 131 -3.10 -15.67 0.51
C PRO A 131 -2.30 -14.84 -0.50
N ALA A 132 -2.25 -13.52 -0.34
CA ALA A 132 -1.48 -12.63 -1.20
C ALA A 132 -0.39 -11.91 -0.41
N GLN A 133 0.74 -11.73 -1.09
CA GLN A 133 1.88 -10.98 -0.59
C GLN A 133 2.40 -10.08 -1.70
N CYS A 134 2.83 -8.88 -1.35
CA CYS A 134 3.60 -8.03 -2.25
C CYS A 134 4.70 -7.32 -1.48
N ARG A 135 5.72 -6.89 -2.22
CA ARG A 135 6.79 -6.05 -1.70
C ARG A 135 6.81 -4.78 -2.54
N LEU A 136 6.80 -3.64 -1.88
CA LEU A 136 6.79 -2.33 -2.49
C LEU A 136 8.01 -1.55 -2.04
N PHE A 137 8.67 -0.88 -2.97
CA PHE A 137 9.61 0.16 -2.60
C PHE A 137 8.83 1.31 -2.01
N VAL A 138 9.27 1.79 -0.86
CA VAL A 138 8.68 2.94 -0.21
C VAL A 138 9.79 3.89 0.20
N GLY A 139 10.00 4.92 -0.63
CA GLY A 139 10.94 5.98 -0.33
C GLY A 139 10.41 6.90 0.78
N LEU A 140 11.33 7.48 1.56
CA LEU A 140 10.99 8.60 2.43
C LEU A 140 10.59 9.79 1.54
N LEU A 141 9.64 10.60 2.02
CA LEU A 141 9.49 11.94 1.46
C LEU A 141 10.79 12.71 1.75
N GLU A 142 11.30 13.44 0.75
CA GLU A 142 12.51 14.24 0.90
C GLU A 142 12.48 15.06 2.20
N GLY A 143 13.53 14.91 3.01
CA GLY A 143 13.72 15.67 4.24
C GLY A 143 12.99 15.13 5.47
N LEU A 144 12.34 13.98 5.41
CA LEU A 144 11.85 13.30 6.62
C LEU A 144 12.87 12.30 7.16
N SER A 145 13.22 12.44 8.43
CA SER A 145 13.96 11.41 9.16
C SER A 145 13.10 10.18 9.43
N LEU A 146 13.76 9.04 9.67
CA LEU A 146 13.09 7.81 10.11
C LEU A 146 12.18 8.03 11.33
N SER A 147 12.62 8.83 12.31
CA SER A 147 11.80 9.11 13.49
C SER A 147 10.56 9.92 13.15
N GLU A 148 10.66 10.89 12.24
CA GLU A 148 9.51 11.68 11.79
C GLU A 148 8.54 10.82 11.02
N LEU A 149 9.04 9.89 10.21
CA LEU A 149 8.20 8.99 9.48
C LEU A 149 7.52 7.96 10.39
N GLU A 150 8.25 7.40 11.36
CA GLU A 150 7.64 6.57 12.39
C GLU A 150 6.62 7.36 13.19
N HIS A 151 6.85 8.64 13.48
CA HIS A 151 5.83 9.49 14.09
C HIS A 151 4.65 9.71 13.16
N MET A 152 4.85 9.98 11.87
CA MET A 152 3.75 10.13 10.89
C MET A 152 2.92 8.86 10.82
N LEU A 153 3.58 7.70 10.79
CA LEU A 153 2.91 6.43 10.95
C LEU A 153 2.22 6.40 12.32
N LEU A 154 2.87 6.58 13.46
CA LEU A 154 2.25 6.51 14.80
C LEU A 154 1.11 7.52 15.06
N PHE A 155 1.03 8.63 14.32
CA PHE A 155 -0.07 9.61 14.42
C PHE A 155 -1.19 9.38 13.40
N ARG A 156 -0.92 8.74 12.25
CA ARG A 156 -1.97 8.24 11.35
C ARG A 156 -3.03 7.35 12.00
N PRO A 157 -2.79 6.56 13.07
CA PRO A 157 -3.80 5.74 13.71
C PRO A 157 -4.90 6.54 14.42
N ALA A 158 -4.71 7.84 14.66
CA ALA A 158 -5.82 8.72 15.03
C ALA A 158 -6.83 8.90 13.86
N PHE A 159 -6.42 8.54 12.64
CA PHE A 159 -7.14 8.76 11.39
C PHE A 159 -7.47 7.45 10.65
N GLY A 160 -6.53 6.51 10.52
CA GLY A 160 -6.62 5.34 9.63
C GLY A 160 -6.49 3.96 10.28
N GLY A 161 -6.58 3.87 11.62
CA GLY A 161 -6.65 2.61 12.37
C GLY A 161 -5.56 1.58 12.03
N PHE A 162 -4.49 1.51 12.81
CA PHE A 162 -3.58 0.36 12.75
C PHE A 162 -2.92 0.11 14.09
N ARG A 163 -2.28 -1.06 14.24
CA ARG A 163 -1.59 -1.48 15.47
C ARG A 163 -0.13 -1.77 15.19
N VAL A 164 0.76 -1.13 15.95
CA VAL A 164 2.19 -1.45 15.95
C VAL A 164 2.39 -2.71 16.79
N ARG A 165 3.02 -3.73 16.22
CA ARG A 165 3.31 -4.99 16.93
C ARG A 165 4.67 -4.98 17.60
N GLY A 166 5.66 -4.35 16.98
CA GLY A 166 7.01 -4.25 17.52
C GLY A 166 8.00 -3.67 16.52
N SER A 167 9.15 -3.29 17.04
CA SER A 167 10.31 -2.86 16.25
C SER A 167 11.52 -3.69 16.66
N THR A 168 12.20 -4.30 15.70
CA THR A 168 13.51 -4.93 15.93
C THR A 168 14.60 -4.01 15.43
N THR A 169 15.38 -3.47 16.37
CA THR A 169 16.61 -2.73 16.05
C THR A 169 17.79 -3.68 16.23
N PRO A 170 18.54 -3.97 15.17
CA PRO A 170 19.71 -4.85 15.27
C PRO A 170 20.83 -4.19 16.09
N LEU A 171 21.61 -5.01 16.79
CA LEU A 171 22.71 -4.57 17.67
C LEU A 171 23.96 -4.05 16.92
N ARG A 172 23.95 -4.10 15.59
CA ARG A 172 25.08 -3.70 14.73
C ARG A 172 24.57 -2.76 13.64
N ASN A 173 25.35 -1.72 13.36
CA ASN A 173 24.98 -0.54 12.57
C ASN A 173 24.53 -0.79 11.11
N ASN A 174 24.53 -2.02 10.57
CA ASN A 174 24.30 -2.25 9.12
C ASN A 174 23.09 -3.14 8.79
N TYR A 175 22.29 -3.53 9.77
CA TYR A 175 21.09 -4.33 9.50
C TYR A 175 19.85 -3.44 9.50
N PRO A 176 18.85 -3.76 8.65
CA PRO A 176 17.66 -2.94 8.59
C PRO A 176 16.86 -3.04 9.88
N ARG A 177 16.29 -1.91 10.30
CA ARG A 177 15.29 -1.90 11.37
C ARG A 177 13.98 -2.41 10.78
N ILE A 178 13.26 -3.25 11.51
CA ILE A 178 11.96 -3.77 11.04
C ILE A 178 10.85 -3.32 11.97
N THR A 179 9.83 -2.66 11.43
CA THR A 179 8.63 -2.26 12.14
C THR A 179 7.42 -3.03 11.58
N GLU A 180 6.76 -3.82 12.42
CA GLU A 180 5.55 -4.56 12.04
C GLU A 180 4.27 -3.79 12.42
N LEU A 181 3.37 -3.60 11.45
CA LEU A 181 2.09 -2.91 11.58
C LEU A 181 0.93 -3.77 11.08
N TRP A 182 -0.24 -3.67 11.71
CA TRP A 182 -1.49 -4.26 11.20
C TRP A 182 -2.54 -3.19 10.90
N THR A 183 -3.11 -3.19 9.71
CA THR A 183 -4.28 -2.35 9.43
C THR A 183 -5.48 -2.76 10.28
N THR A 184 -6.34 -1.80 10.60
CA THR A 184 -7.51 -2.02 11.43
C THR A 184 -8.67 -2.61 10.63
N HIS A 185 -8.81 -2.36 9.33
CA HIS A 185 -10.00 -2.85 8.64
C HIS A 185 -9.72 -4.19 7.99
N SER A 186 -8.73 -4.25 7.08
CA SER A 186 -8.37 -5.48 6.35
C SER A 186 -7.52 -6.46 7.15
N ARG A 187 -6.97 -6.02 8.28
CA ARG A 187 -6.03 -6.80 9.11
C ARG A 187 -4.77 -7.20 8.36
N SER A 188 -4.41 -6.50 7.29
CA SER A 188 -3.17 -6.70 6.54
C SER A 188 -1.95 -6.46 7.43
N LEU A 189 -0.93 -7.30 7.27
CA LEU A 189 0.35 -7.14 7.95
C LEU A 189 1.31 -6.40 7.03
N LEU A 190 1.85 -5.29 7.51
CA LEU A 190 2.92 -4.56 6.87
C LEU A 190 4.20 -4.74 7.70
N ARG A 191 5.30 -5.08 7.04
CA ARG A 191 6.65 -5.04 7.63
C ARG A 191 7.44 -3.97 6.90
N LEU A 192 7.73 -2.90 7.61
CA LEU A 192 8.56 -1.81 7.13
C LEU A 192 10.00 -2.14 7.45
N ILE A 193 10.83 -2.28 6.44
CA ILE A 193 12.24 -2.67 6.52
C ILE A 193 13.05 -1.43 6.17
N TRP A 194 13.64 -0.79 7.17
CA TRP A 194 14.32 0.50 7.08
C TRP A 194 15.81 0.34 6.84
N PHE A 195 16.32 1.04 5.84
CA PHE A 195 17.75 1.10 5.53
C PHE A 195 18.29 2.48 5.93
N GLU A 196 18.74 2.62 7.18
CA GLU A 196 19.15 3.91 7.76
C GLU A 196 20.28 4.60 6.95
N HIS A 197 21.19 3.81 6.34
CA HIS A 197 22.33 4.35 5.58
C HIS A 197 21.95 5.09 4.30
N ILE A 198 20.83 4.72 3.70
CA ILE A 198 20.37 5.27 2.41
C ILE A 198 18.98 5.88 2.52
N GLU A 199 18.53 6.16 3.76
CA GLU A 199 17.30 6.86 4.08
C GLU A 199 16.08 6.37 3.26
N THR A 200 15.92 5.04 3.14
CA THR A 200 14.80 4.45 2.39
C THR A 200 14.22 3.22 3.08
N SER A 201 13.11 2.70 2.55
CA SER A 201 12.44 1.54 3.09
C SER A 201 11.86 0.60 2.04
N LEU A 202 11.80 -0.67 2.41
CA LEU A 202 11.04 -1.69 1.72
C LEU A 202 9.82 -2.03 2.59
N VAL A 203 8.66 -2.15 1.96
CA VAL A 203 7.45 -2.59 2.65
C VAL A 203 7.04 -3.95 2.13
N HIS A 204 7.05 -4.94 3.01
CA HIS A 204 6.44 -6.24 2.75
C HIS A 204 5.01 -6.26 3.30
N ILE A 205 4.04 -6.51 2.42
CA ILE A 205 2.61 -6.52 2.75
C ILE A 205 2.07 -7.94 2.57
N GLU A 206 1.43 -8.47 3.61
CA GLU A 206 0.61 -9.68 3.54
C GLU A 206 -0.86 -9.28 3.72
N TYR A 207 -1.73 -9.68 2.77
CA TYR A 207 -3.12 -9.22 2.75
C TYR A 207 -4.09 -10.22 2.12
N GLN A 208 -5.38 -9.99 2.36
CA GLN A 208 -6.46 -10.66 1.65
C GLN A 208 -6.89 -9.82 0.43
N PRO A 209 -6.85 -10.37 -0.80
CA PRO A 209 -7.29 -9.66 -2.00
C PRO A 209 -8.74 -9.19 -1.93
N VAL A 210 -9.00 -7.99 -2.45
CA VAL A 210 -10.35 -7.41 -2.55
C VAL A 210 -10.76 -7.09 -3.98
N GLN A 211 -12.07 -6.93 -4.21
CA GLN A 211 -12.64 -6.54 -5.51
C GLN A 211 -12.85 -5.02 -5.59
N GLN A 212 -11.75 -4.28 -5.49
CA GLN A 212 -11.73 -2.80 -5.50
C GLN A 212 -10.78 -2.25 -6.57
N GLN A 213 -10.57 -3.02 -7.65
CA GLN A 213 -9.55 -2.76 -8.67
C GLN A 213 -9.69 -1.40 -9.34
N GLN A 214 -10.93 -0.98 -9.62
CA GLN A 214 -11.18 0.32 -10.23
C GLN A 214 -10.81 1.48 -9.29
N THR A 215 -11.14 1.38 -8.00
CA THR A 215 -10.76 2.38 -7.00
C THR A 215 -9.24 2.49 -6.89
N ILE A 216 -8.54 1.36 -6.78
CA ILE A 216 -7.07 1.35 -6.69
C ILE A 216 -6.42 1.83 -7.98
N ALA A 217 -6.97 1.49 -9.16
CA ALA A 217 -6.45 1.97 -10.44
C ALA A 217 -6.56 3.50 -10.56
N SER A 218 -7.73 4.08 -10.26
CA SER A 218 -7.92 5.54 -10.26
C SER A 218 -7.03 6.24 -9.24
N TYR A 219 -6.86 5.63 -8.06
CA TYR A 219 -5.97 6.15 -7.02
C TYR A 219 -4.50 6.12 -7.45
N ASN A 220 -4.04 5.02 -8.05
CA ASN A 220 -2.71 4.91 -8.62
C ASN A 220 -2.46 5.98 -9.69
N GLU A 221 -3.41 6.17 -10.60
CA GLU A 221 -3.31 7.20 -11.66
C GLU A 221 -3.24 8.62 -11.09
N ALA A 222 -4.11 8.95 -10.12
CA ALA A 222 -4.19 10.29 -9.54
C ALA A 222 -2.92 10.70 -8.76
N PHE A 223 -2.20 9.75 -8.18
CA PHE A 223 -1.04 10.01 -7.33
C PHE A 223 0.28 9.46 -7.87
N GLY A 224 0.28 8.82 -9.03
CA GLY A 224 1.46 8.18 -9.62
C GLY A 224 1.96 6.95 -8.84
N TYR A 225 1.09 6.28 -8.09
CA TYR A 225 1.42 5.07 -7.32
C TYR A 225 1.29 3.79 -8.14
N HIS A 226 1.87 2.71 -7.61
CA HIS A 226 1.87 1.38 -8.25
C HIS A 226 1.38 0.29 -7.29
N PHE A 227 0.33 0.56 -6.52
CA PHE A 227 -0.24 -0.46 -5.66
C PHE A 227 -0.88 -1.60 -6.49
N PRO A 228 -0.77 -2.87 -6.05
CA PRO A 228 -1.51 -3.97 -6.66
C PRO A 228 -3.01 -3.68 -6.67
N LEU A 229 -3.69 -3.91 -7.79
CA LEU A 229 -5.11 -3.54 -7.95
C LEU A 229 -6.06 -4.24 -6.97
N ASN A 230 -5.66 -5.37 -6.41
CA ASN A 230 -6.43 -6.12 -5.42
C ASN A 230 -6.04 -5.78 -3.97
N ILE A 231 -5.22 -4.75 -3.73
CA ILE A 231 -4.85 -4.31 -2.39
C ILE A 231 -6.09 -3.73 -1.67
N PRO A 232 -6.26 -3.98 -0.36
CA PRO A 232 -7.27 -3.29 0.44
C PRO A 232 -7.04 -1.77 0.48
N VAL A 233 -8.12 -0.99 0.41
CA VAL A 233 -8.03 0.47 0.39
C VAL A 233 -7.41 1.05 1.67
N ASP A 234 -7.59 0.42 2.83
CA ASP A 234 -6.98 0.88 4.09
C ASP A 234 -5.45 0.69 4.13
N VAL A 235 -4.92 -0.26 3.36
CA VAL A 235 -3.47 -0.42 3.16
C VAL A 235 -2.94 0.70 2.26
N ALA A 236 -3.62 0.98 1.15
CA ALA A 236 -3.27 2.06 0.24
C ALA A 236 -3.36 3.45 0.92
N GLU A 237 -4.34 3.61 1.81
CA GLU A 237 -4.51 4.78 2.67
C GLU A 237 -3.38 4.93 3.68
N LEU A 238 -3.03 3.84 4.38
CA LEU A 238 -1.91 3.82 5.33
C LEU A 238 -0.60 4.25 4.66
N LEU A 239 -0.38 3.83 3.41
CA LEU A 239 0.80 4.15 2.61
C LEU A 239 0.64 5.41 1.74
N HIS A 240 -0.45 6.18 1.89
CA HIS A 240 -0.62 7.44 1.17
C HIS A 240 0.54 8.40 1.47
N GLY A 241 0.97 9.21 0.50
CA GLY A 241 2.05 10.18 0.70
C GLY A 241 3.46 9.58 0.78
N PHE A 242 3.60 8.26 0.69
CA PHE A 242 4.91 7.62 0.52
C PHE A 242 5.27 7.51 -0.96
N VAL A 243 6.56 7.67 -1.29
CA VAL A 243 7.04 7.44 -2.67
C VAL A 243 6.96 5.94 -2.95
N ASN A 244 6.13 5.54 -3.91
CA ASN A 244 5.95 4.14 -4.30
C ASN A 244 6.41 3.97 -5.75
N LEU A 245 7.64 3.45 -5.92
CA LEU A 245 8.20 3.17 -7.23
C LEU A 245 7.99 1.72 -7.61
N ASN A 246 7.65 1.49 -8.87
CA ASN A 246 7.72 0.15 -9.45
C ASN A 246 9.18 -0.22 -9.82
N ALA A 247 9.38 -1.46 -10.25
CA ALA A 247 10.72 -1.97 -10.59
C ALA A 247 11.40 -1.19 -11.73
N GLU A 248 10.63 -0.73 -12.73
CA GLU A 248 11.16 0.04 -13.85
C GLU A 248 11.62 1.43 -13.41
N GLN A 249 10.80 2.14 -12.62
CA GLN A 249 11.15 3.44 -12.07
C GLN A 249 12.37 3.35 -11.16
N LEU A 250 12.40 2.37 -10.24
CA LEU A 250 13.55 2.16 -9.36
C LEU A 250 14.81 1.84 -10.17
N PHE A 251 14.72 0.96 -11.16
CA PHE A 251 15.83 0.63 -12.05
C PHE A 251 16.40 1.85 -12.78
N ASN A 252 15.52 2.74 -13.26
CA ASN A 252 15.93 3.97 -13.93
C ASN A 252 16.59 4.96 -12.96
N GLU A 253 16.06 5.12 -11.75
CA GLU A 253 16.69 5.96 -10.72
C GLU A 253 18.09 5.46 -10.32
N MET A 254 18.26 4.14 -10.27
CA MET A 254 19.55 3.51 -9.93
C MET A 254 20.67 3.81 -10.93
N GLN A 255 20.37 4.24 -12.16
CA GLN A 255 21.40 4.53 -13.17
C GLN A 255 22.25 5.75 -12.82
N GLU A 256 21.73 6.65 -11.99
CA GLU A 256 22.38 7.90 -11.61
C GLU A 256 22.94 7.86 -10.17
N LEU A 257 22.80 6.73 -9.48
CA LEU A 257 23.26 6.57 -8.11
C LEU A 257 24.78 6.34 -8.02
N PRO A 258 25.42 6.81 -6.93
CA PRO A 258 26.79 6.41 -6.61
C PRO A 258 26.92 4.88 -6.41
N ASP A 259 28.05 4.30 -6.81
CA ASP A 259 28.35 2.86 -6.67
C ASP A 259 28.04 2.30 -5.27
N GLU A 260 28.32 3.09 -4.23
CA GLU A 260 28.11 2.72 -2.82
C GLU A 260 26.63 2.54 -2.45
N GLU A 261 25.73 3.19 -3.16
CA GLU A 261 24.28 3.07 -2.96
C GLU A 261 23.66 1.99 -3.84
N VAL A 262 24.22 1.76 -5.05
CA VAL A 262 23.70 0.78 -6.02
C VAL A 262 23.55 -0.61 -5.40
N ASN A 263 24.48 -1.05 -4.55
CA ASN A 263 24.38 -2.34 -3.86
C ASN A 263 23.10 -2.48 -3.01
N PHE A 264 22.75 -1.44 -2.25
CA PHE A 264 21.55 -1.47 -1.43
C PHE A 264 20.28 -1.42 -2.28
N TYR A 265 20.28 -0.59 -3.32
CA TYR A 265 19.15 -0.49 -4.23
C TYR A 265 18.96 -1.76 -5.08
N LEU A 266 20.03 -2.50 -5.41
CA LEU A 266 19.96 -3.82 -6.04
C LEU A 266 19.25 -4.82 -5.15
N PHE A 267 19.56 -4.84 -3.85
CA PHE A 267 18.86 -5.67 -2.88
C PHE A 267 17.37 -5.32 -2.83
N ILE A 268 17.02 -4.04 -2.77
CA ILE A 268 15.63 -3.57 -2.77
C ILE A 268 14.92 -3.97 -4.07
N LEU A 269 15.55 -3.73 -5.22
CA LEU A 269 15.02 -4.07 -6.54
C LEU A 269 14.74 -5.57 -6.63
N ALA A 270 15.69 -6.42 -6.25
CA ALA A 270 15.51 -7.87 -6.21
C ALA A 270 14.35 -8.30 -5.32
N ASN A 271 14.09 -7.57 -4.23
CA ASN A 271 13.01 -7.87 -3.32
C ASN A 271 11.62 -7.46 -3.84
N ILE A 272 11.51 -6.42 -4.68
CA ILE A 272 10.21 -6.00 -5.25
C ILE A 272 9.83 -6.77 -6.52
N LEU A 273 10.80 -7.43 -7.16
CA LEU A 273 10.55 -8.26 -8.33
C LEU A 273 9.72 -9.51 -7.98
N PRO A 274 8.89 -10.03 -8.91
CA PRO A 274 8.17 -11.26 -8.70
C PRO A 274 9.13 -12.44 -8.48
N PRO A 275 8.89 -13.29 -7.47
CA PRO A 275 9.78 -14.42 -7.20
C PRO A 275 9.84 -15.34 -8.42
N SER A 276 11.04 -15.83 -8.72
CA SER A 276 11.30 -16.77 -9.83
C SER A 276 10.98 -16.23 -11.23
N SER A 277 10.96 -14.91 -11.42
CA SER A 277 10.80 -14.31 -12.76
C SER A 277 12.15 -14.10 -13.45
N THR A 278 12.53 -15.07 -14.29
CA THR A 278 13.75 -15.00 -15.14
C THR A 278 13.77 -13.73 -16.00
N ASP A 279 12.62 -13.34 -16.54
CA ASP A 279 12.48 -12.14 -17.38
C ASP A 279 12.77 -10.86 -16.58
N ALA A 280 12.26 -10.76 -15.36
CA ALA A 280 12.53 -9.62 -14.49
C ALA A 280 14.00 -9.55 -14.07
N LEU A 281 14.63 -10.68 -13.74
CA LEU A 281 16.07 -10.71 -13.48
C LEU A 281 16.88 -10.23 -14.69
N THR A 282 16.53 -10.73 -15.87
CA THR A 282 17.24 -10.39 -17.11
C THR A 282 17.09 -8.92 -17.44
N THR A 283 15.90 -8.36 -17.21
CA THR A 283 15.58 -6.97 -17.53
C THR A 283 16.18 -5.99 -16.53
N TYR A 284 16.07 -6.28 -15.23
CA TYR A 284 16.34 -5.30 -14.18
C TYR A 284 17.60 -5.56 -13.36
N ILE A 285 18.05 -6.82 -13.23
CA ILE A 285 19.22 -7.17 -12.40
C ILE A 285 20.47 -7.38 -13.24
N LEU A 286 20.38 -8.17 -14.31
CA LEU A 286 21.55 -8.51 -15.14
C LEU A 286 22.28 -7.33 -15.80
N PRO A 287 21.64 -6.19 -16.13
CA PRO A 287 22.38 -5.03 -16.63
C PRO A 287 23.51 -4.58 -15.68
N PHE A 288 23.33 -4.74 -14.36
CA PHE A 288 24.33 -4.37 -13.36
C PHE A 288 25.53 -5.34 -13.29
N TYR A 289 25.48 -6.50 -13.95
CA TYR A 289 26.65 -7.38 -14.00
C TYR A 289 27.81 -6.81 -14.82
N LEU A 290 27.54 -5.85 -15.71
CA LEU A 290 28.58 -5.14 -16.48
C LEU A 290 29.26 -4.02 -15.67
N HIS A 291 28.86 -3.83 -14.42
CA HIS A 291 29.37 -2.75 -13.58
C HIS A 291 30.86 -2.98 -13.21
N PRO A 292 31.70 -1.93 -13.19
CA PRO A 292 33.14 -2.06 -12.88
C PRO A 292 33.40 -2.51 -11.43
N SER A 293 32.56 -2.12 -10.48
CA SER A 293 32.67 -2.56 -9.09
C SER A 293 32.45 -4.07 -8.94
N ARG A 294 33.40 -4.75 -8.31
CA ARG A 294 33.32 -6.17 -7.96
C ARG A 294 32.16 -6.47 -7.03
N GLU A 295 31.93 -5.62 -6.02
CA GLU A 295 30.87 -5.82 -5.01
C GLU A 295 29.48 -5.85 -5.67
N ILE A 296 29.24 -5.00 -6.68
CA ILE A 296 27.99 -4.98 -7.43
C ILE A 296 27.81 -6.26 -8.25
N ARG A 297 28.86 -6.76 -8.90
CA ARG A 297 28.80 -8.03 -9.63
C ARG A 297 28.55 -9.21 -8.69
N GLU A 298 29.15 -9.22 -7.51
CA GLU A 298 28.89 -10.22 -6.46
C GLU A 298 27.43 -10.19 -6.01
N MET A 299 26.88 -9.00 -5.74
CA MET A 299 25.46 -8.84 -5.39
C MET A 299 24.52 -9.38 -6.49
N VAL A 300 24.82 -9.13 -7.77
CA VAL A 300 24.05 -9.70 -8.88
C VAL A 300 24.08 -11.24 -8.86
N ILE A 301 25.23 -11.84 -8.55
CA ILE A 301 25.37 -13.31 -8.44
C ILE A 301 24.52 -13.85 -7.28
N GLU A 302 24.59 -13.21 -6.11
CA GLU A 302 23.79 -13.58 -4.94
C GLU A 302 22.29 -13.53 -5.25
N ILE A 303 21.82 -12.47 -5.91
CA ILE A 303 20.42 -12.33 -6.32
C ILE A 303 20.02 -13.45 -7.30
N VAL A 304 20.83 -13.73 -8.33
CA VAL A 304 20.54 -14.80 -9.30
C VAL A 304 20.51 -16.17 -8.61
N GLN A 305 21.37 -16.39 -7.62
CA GLN A 305 21.38 -17.60 -6.81
C GLN A 305 20.10 -17.73 -5.97
N GLU A 306 19.64 -16.67 -5.32
CA GLU A 306 18.39 -16.65 -4.53
C GLU A 306 17.17 -17.00 -5.41
N TYR A 307 17.16 -16.53 -6.65
CA TYR A 307 16.13 -16.84 -7.64
C TYR A 307 16.23 -18.25 -8.24
N ARG A 308 17.30 -18.98 -7.92
CA ARG A 308 17.60 -20.33 -8.41
C ARG A 308 17.68 -20.44 -9.93
N GLU A 309 18.40 -19.52 -10.57
CA GLU A 309 18.61 -19.49 -12.03
C GLU A 309 20.03 -19.93 -12.46
N PRO A 310 20.34 -21.25 -12.50
CA PRO A 310 21.70 -21.72 -12.81
C PRO A 310 22.08 -21.47 -14.28
N SER A 311 21.10 -21.34 -15.17
CA SER A 311 21.32 -21.02 -16.59
C SER A 311 22.01 -19.67 -16.74
N ILE A 312 21.56 -18.67 -15.97
CA ILE A 312 22.14 -17.33 -15.93
C ILE A 312 23.56 -17.39 -15.36
N LEU A 313 23.77 -18.05 -14.21
CA LEU A 313 25.10 -18.17 -13.60
C LEU A 313 26.13 -18.80 -14.55
N ARG A 314 25.75 -19.81 -15.34
CA ARG A 314 26.65 -20.39 -16.35
C ARG A 314 27.04 -19.41 -17.45
N VAL A 315 26.12 -18.52 -17.86
CA VAL A 315 26.42 -17.45 -18.83
C VAL A 315 27.34 -16.41 -18.22
N LEU A 316 27.12 -16.03 -16.96
CA LEU A 316 27.99 -15.09 -16.24
C LEU A 316 29.41 -15.66 -16.10
N LEU A 317 29.55 -16.93 -15.71
CA LEU A 317 30.85 -17.61 -15.57
C LEU A 317 31.67 -17.60 -16.87
N GLN A 318 31.01 -17.71 -18.03
CA GLN A 318 31.69 -17.68 -19.33
C GLN A 318 32.20 -16.28 -19.71
N ARG A 319 31.66 -15.23 -19.09
CA ARG A 319 31.98 -13.82 -19.39
C ARG A 319 32.88 -13.18 -18.35
N GLU A 320 32.88 -13.67 -17.13
CA GLU A 320 33.66 -13.11 -16.04
C GLU A 320 35.16 -13.26 -16.30
N GLU A 321 35.92 -12.21 -16.04
CA GLU A 321 37.37 -12.18 -16.19
C GLU A 321 38.08 -12.19 -14.83
N ASP A 322 37.41 -11.74 -13.77
CA ASP A 322 37.94 -11.73 -12.41
C ASP A 322 37.91 -13.15 -11.80
N PRO A 323 39.08 -13.77 -11.52
CA PRO A 323 39.14 -15.13 -11.02
C PRO A 323 38.47 -15.30 -9.64
N ASP A 324 38.43 -14.26 -8.82
CA ASP A 324 37.77 -14.33 -7.52
C ASP A 324 36.25 -14.38 -7.69
N VAL A 325 35.71 -13.60 -8.63
CA VAL A 325 34.28 -13.61 -8.94
C VAL A 325 33.88 -14.91 -9.64
N GLN A 326 34.71 -15.45 -10.54
CA GLN A 326 34.50 -16.78 -11.12
C GLN A 326 34.35 -17.87 -10.05
N ALA A 327 35.19 -17.82 -9.00
CA ALA A 327 35.12 -18.78 -7.90
C ALA A 327 33.77 -18.68 -7.14
N ILE A 328 33.25 -17.47 -6.94
CA ILE A 328 31.93 -17.24 -6.32
C ILE A 328 30.81 -17.82 -7.20
N ILE A 329 30.84 -17.59 -8.51
CA ILE A 329 29.83 -18.15 -9.44
C ILE A 329 29.87 -19.68 -9.42
N GLN A 330 31.06 -20.28 -9.39
CA GLN A 330 31.21 -21.73 -9.31
C GLN A 330 30.67 -22.31 -8.01
N ASP A 331 30.92 -21.66 -6.87
CA ASP A 331 30.38 -22.07 -5.57
C ASP A 331 28.84 -21.96 -5.56
N ALA A 332 28.28 -20.86 -6.05
CA ALA A 332 26.84 -20.68 -6.18
C ALA A 332 26.18 -21.78 -7.05
N LEU A 333 26.80 -22.13 -8.18
CA LEU A 333 26.35 -23.23 -9.04
C LEU A 333 26.39 -24.59 -8.32
N GLN A 334 27.46 -24.88 -7.58
CA GLN A 334 27.57 -26.13 -6.81
C GLN A 334 26.50 -26.22 -5.72
N GLN A 335 26.23 -25.13 -5.01
CA GLN A 335 25.22 -25.08 -3.97
C GLN A 335 23.80 -25.29 -4.51
N MET A 336 23.53 -24.89 -5.75
CA MET A 336 22.21 -25.05 -6.38
C MET A 336 22.00 -26.43 -7.00
N GLU A 337 23.08 -27.14 -7.33
CA GLU A 337 23.05 -28.48 -7.92
C GLU A 337 23.14 -29.61 -6.88
N ALA A 338 23.54 -29.28 -5.64
CA ALA A 338 23.53 -30.17 -4.48
C ALA A 338 22.13 -30.33 -3.88
#